data_AF-A0A3A5VR97-F1
#
_entry.id   AF-A0A3A5VR97-F1
#
_cell.length_a   1.000
_cell.length_b   1.000
_cell.length_c   1.000
_cell.angle_alpha   90.00
_cell.angle_beta   90.00
_cell.angle_gamma   90.00
#
_symmetry.space_group_name_H-M   'P 1'
#
loop_
_entity.id
_entity.type
_entity.pdbx_description
1 polymer ?
#
loop_
_entity_poly.entity_id
_entity_poly.type
_entity_poly.pdbx_seq_one_letter_code
_entity_poly.pdbx_strand_id
1 'polypeptide(L)'
;MEDRLLQFARKSTGCTPRLGEEGGDAMNTERKHTQPKAQRPSQLRLSDDEVTLPPRLAHIQNLPWLDCYDQQLRTENKSENTRKTYLNGLRALVETPLPGEDILSASGLESMTVRTLANRLEPHSGRIDRWTHSMSELSPSTYNARLAAARHIIKWLGHRWPDHLVRARTGRKLPRTLSRRELTSVIEAANTSENAIASVVVTVLLDTGMRVSEICNLNLADLEMEGLHAKVLGGKGDKDRIVLFTQRTKECIDAYLPIRTSRLREDDQAFLLNSAGRRLQP
;
A
#
# COMPACT_ATOMS: atom_id res chain seq x y z
N MET A 1 -12.22 39.69 3.64
CA MET A 1 -11.93 38.79 2.50
C MET A 1 -13.09 37.80 2.40
N GLU A 2 -14.26 38.36 2.16
CA GLU A 2 -15.53 37.70 1.92
C GLU A 2 -16.02 38.36 0.64
N ASP A 3 -16.12 37.58 -0.44
CA ASP A 3 -17.00 37.86 -1.60
C ASP A 3 -16.53 36.99 -2.77
N ARG A 4 -17.18 35.84 -2.96
CA ARG A 4 -17.26 35.13 -4.26
C ARG A 4 -18.23 33.96 -4.22
N LEU A 5 -19.47 34.22 -3.84
CA LEU A 5 -20.59 33.32 -4.08
C LEU A 5 -21.83 34.16 -4.29
N LEU A 6 -22.13 34.52 -5.55
CA LEU A 6 -23.46 34.89 -6.05
C LEU A 6 -23.33 35.39 -7.50
N GLN A 7 -23.29 34.47 -8.45
CA GLN A 7 -23.62 34.75 -9.84
C GLN A 7 -24.03 33.42 -10.48
N PHE A 8 -25.33 33.14 -10.49
CA PHE A 8 -26.01 32.43 -11.58
C PHE A 8 -27.51 32.48 -11.30
N ALA A 9 -28.14 33.60 -11.66
CA ALA A 9 -29.58 33.70 -11.79
C ALA A 9 -29.91 34.54 -13.02
N ARG A 10 -30.90 34.05 -13.78
CA ARG A 10 -31.68 34.67 -14.87
C ARG A 10 -31.21 34.42 -16.30
N LYS A 11 -32.01 33.59 -16.97
CA LYS A 11 -32.78 33.84 -18.22
C LYS A 11 -33.62 32.57 -18.44
N SER A 12 -34.86 32.54 -18.90
CA SER A 12 -35.85 33.54 -19.28
C SER A 12 -37.10 32.76 -19.72
N THR A 13 -38.28 33.18 -19.24
CA THR A 13 -39.58 33.29 -19.95
C THR A 13 -40.13 32.14 -20.82
N GLY A 14 -41.30 31.62 -20.40
CA GLY A 14 -42.56 31.80 -21.15
C GLY A 14 -43.00 30.70 -22.14
N CYS A 15 -44.05 29.96 -21.81
CA CYS A 15 -45.07 29.52 -22.77
C CYS A 15 -46.38 29.09 -22.06
N THR A 16 -47.49 29.62 -22.55
CA THR A 16 -48.89 29.37 -22.15
C THR A 16 -49.40 28.00 -22.64
N PRO A 17 -50.46 27.42 -22.02
CA PRO A 17 -50.98 26.11 -22.40
C PRO A 17 -52.04 26.22 -23.50
N ARG A 18 -52.06 25.27 -24.45
CA ARG A 18 -53.20 24.99 -25.33
C ARG A 18 -53.91 23.72 -24.86
N LEU A 19 -55.23 23.82 -24.79
CA LEU A 19 -56.17 22.70 -24.61
C LEU A 19 -56.37 21.93 -25.91
N GLY A 20 -56.64 20.64 -25.76
CA GLY A 20 -57.02 19.64 -26.76
C GLY A 20 -56.36 18.32 -26.37
N GLU A 21 -56.97 17.14 -26.38
CA GLU A 21 -58.30 16.66 -26.71
C GLU A 21 -58.38 15.24 -26.09
N GLU A 22 -59.59 14.74 -25.82
CA GLU A 22 -59.83 13.42 -25.24
C GLU A 22 -59.48 12.28 -26.21
N GLY A 23 -58.87 11.22 -25.69
CA GLY A 23 -58.64 9.96 -26.40
C GLY A 23 -58.26 8.87 -25.41
N GLY A 24 -59.24 8.07 -25.02
CA GLY A 24 -59.07 6.98 -24.07
C GLY A 24 -58.20 5.84 -24.64
N ASP A 25 -57.42 5.22 -23.77
CA ASP A 25 -57.18 3.80 -23.86
C ASP A 25 -56.92 3.23 -22.44
N ALA A 26 -57.77 2.28 -22.06
CA ALA A 26 -57.72 1.64 -20.76
C ALA A 26 -56.66 0.53 -20.81
N MET A 27 -55.44 0.83 -20.35
CA MET A 27 -54.39 -0.17 -20.17
C MET A 27 -53.77 -0.09 -18.77
N ASN A 28 -54.24 -1.01 -17.93
CA ASN A 28 -53.53 -1.73 -16.87
C ASN A 28 -52.24 -1.08 -16.33
N THR A 29 -52.37 -0.20 -15.33
CA THR A 29 -51.25 0.16 -14.45
C THR A 29 -51.36 -0.62 -13.15
N GLU A 30 -50.75 -1.79 -13.11
CA GLU A 30 -50.33 -2.40 -11.84
C GLU A 30 -49.56 -1.35 -11.04
N ARG A 31 -50.15 -0.90 -9.93
CA ARG A 31 -49.45 -0.05 -8.96
C ARG A 31 -48.30 -0.89 -8.40
N LYS A 32 -47.10 -0.75 -8.98
CA LYS A 32 -45.87 -1.22 -8.35
C LYS A 32 -45.85 -0.63 -6.94
N HIS A 33 -46.08 -1.50 -5.94
CA HIS A 33 -45.75 -1.20 -4.56
C HIS A 33 -44.24 -0.96 -4.54
N THR A 34 -43.82 0.29 -4.71
CA THR A 34 -42.45 0.69 -4.39
C THR A 34 -42.27 0.38 -2.92
N GLN A 35 -41.48 -0.64 -2.63
CA GLN A 35 -41.01 -0.87 -1.28
C GLN A 35 -40.43 0.44 -0.75
N PRO A 36 -40.72 0.84 0.50
CA PRO A 36 -40.11 2.03 1.07
C PRO A 36 -38.60 1.89 0.94
N LYS A 37 -37.96 2.87 0.29
CA LYS A 37 -36.49 2.89 0.13
C LYS A 37 -35.89 2.73 1.52
N ALA A 38 -35.13 1.66 1.74
CA ALA A 38 -34.41 1.44 2.99
C ALA A 38 -33.63 2.71 3.35
N GLN A 39 -33.86 3.24 4.55
CA GLN A 39 -33.15 4.43 4.99
C GLN A 39 -31.64 4.17 4.98
N ARG A 40 -30.88 5.17 4.53
CA ARG A 40 -29.43 5.07 4.50
C ARG A 40 -28.94 4.97 5.94
N PRO A 41 -28.02 4.05 6.28
CA PRO A 41 -27.58 3.89 7.66
C PRO A 41 -26.90 5.12 8.30
N SER A 42 -26.51 6.11 7.50
CA SER A 42 -26.06 7.42 7.98
C SER A 42 -27.17 8.25 8.65
N GLN A 43 -28.43 7.82 8.54
CA GLN A 43 -29.60 8.44 9.16
C GLN A 43 -30.06 7.71 10.43
N LEU A 44 -29.34 6.66 10.85
CA LEU A 44 -29.86 5.64 11.77
C LEU A 44 -29.53 5.84 13.25
N ARG A 45 -29.08 7.02 13.69
CA ARG A 45 -29.12 7.36 15.12
C ARG A 45 -29.57 8.79 15.35
N LEU A 46 -30.88 8.96 15.22
CA LEU A 46 -31.66 10.02 15.87
C LEU A 46 -32.39 9.47 17.12
N SER A 47 -32.15 8.21 17.51
CA SER A 47 -32.71 7.56 18.70
C SER A 47 -31.60 7.20 19.70
N ASP A 48 -31.90 7.36 21.00
CA ASP A 48 -31.10 6.98 22.18
C ASP A 48 -30.93 5.44 22.33
N ASP A 49 -30.84 4.68 21.24
CA ASP A 49 -30.66 3.24 21.32
C ASP A 49 -29.24 2.89 21.81
N GLU A 50 -29.18 2.10 22.88
CA GLU A 50 -27.95 1.57 23.45
C GLU A 50 -27.12 0.82 22.39
N VAL A 51 -25.79 0.90 22.51
CA VAL A 51 -24.88 0.21 21.60
C VAL A 51 -25.06 -1.29 21.71
N THR A 52 -25.56 -1.88 20.63
CA THR A 52 -25.72 -3.33 20.53
C THR A 52 -24.40 -3.96 20.12
N LEU A 53 -23.71 -4.57 21.08
CA LEU A 53 -22.53 -5.38 20.80
C LEU A 53 -22.90 -6.60 19.93
N PRO A 54 -22.01 -7.04 19.02
CA PRO A 54 -22.17 -8.29 18.30
C PRO A 54 -22.40 -9.48 19.25
N PRO A 55 -23.24 -10.46 18.90
CA PRO A 55 -23.52 -11.62 19.76
C PRO A 55 -22.26 -12.37 20.21
N ARG A 56 -21.22 -12.41 19.36
CA ARG A 56 -19.92 -12.99 19.68
C ARG A 56 -19.23 -12.35 20.89
N LEU A 57 -19.51 -11.09 21.22
CA LEU A 57 -18.91 -10.36 22.35
C LEU A 57 -19.80 -10.35 23.61
N ALA A 58 -21.01 -10.91 23.55
CA ALA A 58 -21.95 -10.88 24.66
C ALA A 58 -21.39 -11.51 25.94
N HIS A 59 -20.60 -12.58 25.81
CA HIS A 59 -20.00 -13.29 26.94
C HIS A 59 -18.85 -12.52 27.63
N ILE A 60 -18.19 -11.60 26.93
CA ILE A 60 -17.07 -10.78 27.47
C ILE A 60 -17.44 -9.32 27.72
N GLN A 61 -18.70 -8.93 27.49
CA GLN A 61 -19.13 -7.54 27.49
C GLN A 61 -18.83 -6.77 28.80
N ASN A 62 -18.81 -7.49 29.93
CA ASN A 62 -18.58 -6.94 31.27
C ASN A 62 -17.15 -7.14 31.77
N LEU A 63 -16.28 -7.76 30.97
CA LEU A 63 -14.88 -7.98 31.31
C LEU A 63 -14.02 -6.76 30.92
N PRO A 64 -12.83 -6.58 31.53
CA PRO A 64 -11.89 -5.54 31.17
C PRO A 64 -11.50 -5.62 29.69
N TRP A 65 -11.64 -4.49 28.97
CA TRP A 65 -11.45 -4.47 27.52
C TRP A 65 -10.00 -4.73 27.10
N LEU A 66 -9.02 -4.29 27.89
CA LEU A 66 -7.60 -4.42 27.59
C LEU A 66 -7.20 -5.89 27.45
N ASP A 67 -7.58 -6.72 28.43
CA ASP A 67 -7.26 -8.15 28.45
C ASP A 67 -7.98 -8.90 27.32
N CYS A 68 -9.28 -8.60 27.14
CA CYS A 68 -10.08 -9.19 26.08
C CYS A 68 -9.52 -8.88 24.69
N TYR A 69 -9.06 -7.63 24.49
CA TYR A 69 -8.50 -7.20 23.22
C TYR A 69 -7.07 -7.70 23.00
N ASP A 70 -6.20 -7.75 24.03
CA ASP A 70 -4.87 -8.39 23.89
C ASP A 70 -5.01 -9.87 23.54
N GLN A 71 -5.97 -10.58 24.17
CA GLN A 71 -6.27 -11.97 23.84
C GLN A 71 -6.73 -12.12 22.38
N GLN A 72 -7.59 -11.23 21.89
CA GLN A 72 -7.98 -11.20 20.48
C GLN A 72 -6.77 -10.98 19.54
N LEU A 73 -5.85 -10.09 19.89
CA LEU A 73 -4.65 -9.88 19.06
C LEU A 73 -3.71 -11.10 19.09
N ARG A 74 -3.66 -11.83 20.20
CA ARG A 74 -2.91 -13.09 20.29
C ARG A 74 -3.51 -14.19 19.43
N THR A 75 -4.85 -14.35 19.41
CA THR A 75 -5.52 -15.36 18.58
C THR A 75 -5.34 -15.08 17.09
N GLU A 76 -5.17 -13.81 16.70
CA GLU A 76 -4.80 -13.39 15.35
C GLU A 76 -3.28 -13.51 15.04
N ASN A 77 -2.49 -14.12 15.94
CA ASN A 77 -1.04 -14.28 15.83
C ASN A 77 -0.28 -12.96 15.62
N LYS A 78 -0.74 -11.84 16.21
CA LYS A 78 0.00 -10.58 16.16
C LYS A 78 1.24 -10.65 17.06
N SER A 79 2.38 -10.19 16.53
CA SER A 79 3.63 -10.13 17.30
C SER A 79 3.48 -9.24 18.54
N GLU A 80 4.28 -9.51 19.57
CA GLU A 80 4.27 -8.72 20.81
C GLU A 80 4.48 -7.22 20.56
N ASN A 81 5.40 -6.88 19.65
CA ASN A 81 5.63 -5.49 19.24
C ASN A 81 4.39 -4.86 18.60
N THR A 82 3.65 -5.62 17.77
CA THR A 82 2.41 -5.14 17.16
C THR A 82 1.33 -4.90 18.22
N ARG A 83 1.19 -5.82 19.18
CA ARG A 83 0.23 -5.70 20.29
C ARG A 83 0.51 -4.46 21.13
N LYS A 84 1.76 -4.26 21.57
CA LYS A 84 2.19 -3.04 22.28
C LYS A 84 1.92 -1.77 21.47
N THR A 85 2.24 -1.78 20.18
CA THR A 85 1.99 -0.63 19.28
C THR A 85 0.50 -0.31 19.17
N TYR A 86 -0.35 -1.33 19.06
CA TYR A 86 -1.80 -1.16 18.97
C TYR A 86 -2.36 -0.59 20.26
N LEU A 87 -2.04 -1.18 21.41
CA LEU A 87 -2.51 -0.73 22.71
C LEU A 87 -2.08 0.71 23.02
N ASN A 88 -0.81 1.06 22.76
CA ASN A 88 -0.31 2.42 22.94
C ASN A 88 -1.02 3.42 22.02
N GLY A 89 -1.30 3.05 20.77
CA GLY A 89 -2.04 3.90 19.84
C GLY A 89 -3.50 4.11 20.25
N LEU A 90 -4.13 3.07 20.80
CA LEU A 90 -5.52 3.08 21.23
C LEU A 90 -5.74 3.85 22.53
N ARG A 91 -4.77 3.82 23.45
CA ARG A 91 -4.84 4.58 24.70
C ARG A 91 -5.18 6.05 24.46
N ALA A 92 -4.45 6.71 23.55
CA ALA A 92 -4.71 8.10 23.18
C ALA A 92 -6.11 8.33 22.59
N LEU A 93 -6.65 7.36 21.83
CA LEU A 93 -8.01 7.44 21.29
C LEU A 93 -9.06 7.35 22.40
N VAL A 94 -8.91 6.40 23.32
CA VAL A 94 -9.87 6.19 24.42
C VAL A 94 -9.83 7.34 25.43
N GLU A 95 -8.64 7.88 25.72
CA GLU A 95 -8.46 9.00 26.65
C GLU A 95 -8.94 10.34 26.08
N THR A 96 -9.07 10.48 24.75
CA THR A 96 -9.48 11.76 24.12
C THR A 96 -10.84 12.22 24.68
N PRO A 97 -10.94 13.35 25.39
CA PRO A 97 -12.19 13.80 25.99
C PRO A 97 -13.10 14.50 24.96
N LEU A 98 -14.41 14.34 25.10
CA LEU A 98 -15.42 15.12 24.38
C LEU A 98 -15.93 16.28 25.25
N PRO A 99 -16.51 17.34 24.64
CA PRO A 99 -17.14 18.41 25.41
C PRO A 99 -18.22 17.84 26.34
N GLY A 100 -18.12 18.13 27.65
CA GLY A 100 -19.06 17.63 28.66
C GLY A 100 -18.71 16.26 29.26
N GLU A 101 -17.60 15.63 28.85
CA GLU A 101 -17.09 14.43 29.50
C GLU A 101 -15.97 14.74 30.50
N ASP A 102 -15.95 13.99 31.60
CA ASP A 102 -14.82 13.98 32.52
C ASP A 102 -13.56 13.38 31.88
N ILE A 103 -12.41 13.85 32.35
CA ILE A 103 -11.11 13.31 31.94
C ILE A 103 -11.00 11.88 32.50
N LEU A 104 -10.78 10.92 31.61
CA LEU A 104 -10.62 9.53 31.98
C LEU A 104 -9.30 9.33 32.75
N SER A 105 -9.38 8.80 33.97
CA SER A 105 -8.20 8.44 34.76
C SER A 105 -7.56 7.14 34.26
N ALA A 106 -6.29 6.90 34.60
CA ALA A 106 -5.60 5.66 34.24
C ALA A 106 -6.32 4.41 34.78
N SER A 107 -6.78 4.46 36.04
CA SER A 107 -7.59 3.39 36.64
C SER A 107 -8.94 3.21 35.92
N GLY A 108 -9.56 4.31 35.48
CA GLY A 108 -10.78 4.27 34.67
C GLY A 108 -10.57 3.61 33.29
N LEU A 109 -9.38 3.77 32.69
CA LEU A 109 -9.05 3.10 31.43
C LEU A 109 -8.88 1.59 31.59
N GLU A 110 -8.22 1.16 32.65
CA GLU A 110 -7.91 -0.25 32.93
C GLU A 110 -9.14 -1.04 33.36
N SER A 111 -10.01 -0.43 34.18
CA SER A 111 -11.23 -1.07 34.67
C SER A 111 -12.41 -1.01 33.70
N MET A 112 -12.28 -0.31 32.58
CA MET A 112 -13.36 -0.15 31.60
C MET A 112 -13.78 -1.49 30.98
N THR A 113 -15.08 -1.72 30.89
CA THR A 113 -15.62 -2.93 30.27
C THR A 113 -15.67 -2.81 28.74
N VAL A 114 -15.74 -3.96 28.04
CA VAL A 114 -15.91 -3.98 26.58
C VAL A 114 -17.17 -3.23 26.14
N ARG A 115 -18.28 -3.31 26.89
CA ARG A 115 -19.51 -2.55 26.63
C ARG A 115 -19.30 -1.05 26.77
N THR A 116 -18.69 -0.60 27.86
CA THR A 116 -18.41 0.83 28.07
C THR A 116 -17.47 1.36 26.99
N LEU A 117 -16.48 0.57 26.57
CA LEU A 117 -15.61 0.92 25.45
C LEU A 117 -16.38 1.06 24.13
N ALA A 118 -17.31 0.15 23.84
CA ALA A 118 -18.12 0.19 22.63
C ALA A 118 -18.98 1.45 22.54
N ASN A 119 -19.59 1.86 23.66
CA ASN A 119 -20.28 3.15 23.79
C ASN A 119 -19.32 4.33 23.57
N ARG A 120 -18.15 4.28 24.20
CA ARG A 120 -17.18 5.37 24.16
C ARG A 120 -16.54 5.57 22.78
N LEU A 121 -16.35 4.48 22.03
CA LEU A 121 -15.76 4.47 20.69
C LEU A 121 -16.81 4.50 19.57
N GLU A 122 -18.02 5.00 19.87
CA GLU A 122 -19.04 5.21 18.85
C GLU A 122 -18.51 6.11 17.71
N PRO A 123 -18.52 5.64 16.45
CA PRO A 123 -17.90 6.37 15.34
C PRO A 123 -18.49 7.76 15.08
N HIS A 124 -19.76 7.97 15.46
CA HIS A 124 -20.47 9.24 15.26
C HIS A 124 -20.37 10.21 16.44
N SER A 125 -19.67 9.83 17.51
CA SER A 125 -19.46 10.69 18.70
C SER A 125 -18.51 11.88 18.46
N GLY A 126 -17.79 11.89 17.33
CA GLY A 126 -16.74 12.87 17.05
C GLY A 126 -15.42 12.64 17.80
N ARG A 127 -15.32 11.60 18.65
CA ARG A 127 -14.08 11.30 19.39
C ARG A 127 -12.95 10.92 18.44
N ILE A 128 -13.26 10.08 17.45
CA ILE A 128 -12.26 9.63 16.46
C ILE A 128 -11.75 10.84 15.67
N ASP A 129 -12.62 11.77 15.29
CA ASP A 129 -12.25 13.01 14.61
C ASP A 129 -11.33 13.87 15.46
N ARG A 130 -11.72 14.16 16.71
CA ARG A 130 -10.90 14.93 17.65
C ARG A 130 -9.53 14.30 17.88
N TRP A 131 -9.48 12.98 18.03
CA TRP A 131 -8.24 12.21 18.14
C TRP A 131 -7.41 12.30 16.85
N THR A 132 -8.02 12.22 15.67
CA THR A 132 -7.28 12.37 14.41
C THR A 132 -6.69 13.77 14.24
N HIS A 133 -7.40 14.82 14.65
CA HIS A 133 -6.91 16.18 14.62
C HIS A 133 -5.75 16.42 15.59
N SER A 134 -5.74 15.77 16.77
CA SER A 134 -4.61 15.88 17.71
C SER A 134 -3.31 15.22 17.22
N MET A 135 -3.38 14.49 16.11
CA MET A 135 -2.26 13.76 15.51
C MET A 135 -1.78 14.36 14.19
N SER A 136 -2.20 15.59 13.84
CA SER A 136 -1.90 16.23 12.55
C SER A 136 -0.39 16.43 12.29
N GLU A 137 0.41 16.55 13.35
CA GLU A 137 1.86 16.78 13.26
C GLU A 137 2.69 15.47 13.24
N LEU A 138 2.05 14.30 13.39
CA LEU A 138 2.76 13.03 13.40
C LEU A 138 3.23 12.63 11.99
N SER A 139 4.32 11.86 11.93
CA SER A 139 4.77 11.27 10.66
C SER A 139 3.65 10.43 10.01
N PRO A 140 3.53 10.40 8.67
CA PRO A 140 2.52 9.60 7.98
C PRO A 140 2.55 8.11 8.37
N SER A 141 3.74 7.58 8.66
CA SER A 141 3.95 6.22 9.18
C SER A 141 3.26 6.02 10.53
N THR A 142 3.53 6.91 11.48
CA THR A 142 2.97 6.86 12.84
C THR A 142 1.45 7.05 12.81
N TYR A 143 0.97 8.03 12.06
CA TYR A 143 -0.46 8.28 11.85
C TYR A 143 -1.18 7.04 11.31
N ASN A 144 -0.64 6.43 10.25
CA ASN A 144 -1.24 5.24 9.64
C ASN A 144 -1.21 4.01 10.55
N ALA A 145 -0.16 3.85 11.37
CA ALA A 145 -0.08 2.77 12.35
C ALA A 145 -1.17 2.92 13.43
N ARG A 146 -1.36 4.13 13.95
CA ARG A 146 -2.43 4.45 14.90
C ARG A 146 -3.82 4.24 14.29
N LEU A 147 -4.03 4.72 13.06
CA LEU A 147 -5.29 4.53 12.33
C LEU A 147 -5.61 3.05 12.10
N ALA A 148 -4.58 2.21 11.85
CA ALA A 148 -4.76 0.78 11.70
C ALA A 148 -5.23 0.11 13.00
N ALA A 149 -4.66 0.50 14.15
CA ALA A 149 -5.09 0.01 15.46
C ALA A 149 -6.53 0.44 15.79
N ALA A 150 -6.86 1.72 15.58
CA ALA A 150 -8.23 2.22 15.76
C ALA A 150 -9.23 1.51 14.86
N ARG A 151 -8.90 1.32 13.57
CA ARG A 151 -9.78 0.60 12.64
C ARG A 151 -9.98 -0.86 13.04
N HIS A 152 -8.97 -1.50 13.62
CA HIS A 152 -9.07 -2.88 14.09
C HIS A 152 -10.03 -2.99 15.28
N ILE A 153 -9.86 -2.17 16.32
CA ILE A 153 -10.74 -2.24 17.51
C ILE A 153 -12.19 -1.86 17.18
N ILE A 154 -12.41 -0.85 16.34
CA ILE A 154 -13.76 -0.43 15.91
C ILE A 154 -14.48 -1.60 15.21
N LYS A 155 -13.78 -2.31 14.30
CA LYS A 155 -14.33 -3.50 13.65
C LYS A 155 -14.57 -4.64 14.64
N TRP A 156 -13.65 -4.86 15.58
CA TRP A 156 -13.79 -5.89 16.61
C TRP A 156 -15.03 -5.67 17.46
N LEU A 157 -15.30 -4.43 17.86
CA LEU A 157 -16.50 -4.01 18.62
C LEU A 157 -17.81 -4.10 17.80
N GLY A 158 -17.73 -4.30 16.48
CA GLY A 158 -18.91 -4.39 15.60
C GLY A 158 -19.29 -3.08 14.92
N HIS A 159 -18.53 -2.01 15.16
CA HIS A 159 -18.76 -0.71 14.56
C HIS A 159 -18.25 -0.64 13.13
N ARG A 160 -18.83 0.27 12.35
CA ARG A 160 -18.30 0.62 11.03
C ARG A 160 -17.27 1.74 11.17
N TRP A 161 -16.16 1.56 10.48
CA TRP A 161 -15.13 2.59 10.38
C TRP A 161 -15.64 3.78 9.57
N PRO A 162 -15.44 5.05 10.01
CA PRO A 162 -15.85 6.22 9.23
C PRO A 162 -15.12 6.34 7.89
N ASP A 163 -15.87 6.57 6.81
CA ASP A 163 -15.33 6.59 5.45
C ASP A 163 -14.44 7.82 5.16
N HIS A 164 -14.67 8.93 5.86
CA HIS A 164 -13.88 10.16 5.68
C HIS A 164 -12.48 10.07 6.31
N LEU A 165 -12.22 9.07 7.15
CA LEU A 165 -10.91 8.85 7.76
C LEU A 165 -10.03 8.01 6.85
N VAL A 166 -9.16 8.70 6.11
CA VAL A 166 -8.26 8.10 5.11
C VAL A 166 -6.82 8.06 5.62
N ARG A 167 -6.06 7.05 5.18
CA ARG A 167 -4.63 6.95 5.46
C ARG A 167 -3.85 8.12 4.85
N ALA A 168 -2.90 8.65 5.60
CA ALA A 168 -1.96 9.64 5.11
C ALA A 168 -1.07 9.04 4.00
N ARG A 169 -0.85 9.78 2.91
CA ARG A 169 0.05 9.35 1.85
C ARG A 169 1.46 9.26 2.41
N THR A 170 2.04 8.05 2.38
CA THR A 170 3.45 7.85 2.75
C THR A 170 4.31 8.16 1.52
N GLY A 171 5.40 8.90 1.70
CA GLY A 171 6.36 9.15 0.63
C GLY A 171 6.88 7.83 0.02
N ARG A 172 7.25 7.85 -1.26
CA ARG A 172 7.88 6.68 -1.89
C ARG A 172 9.18 6.39 -1.14
N LYS A 173 9.33 5.15 -0.66
CA LYS A 173 10.61 4.70 -0.09
C LYS A 173 11.64 4.77 -1.21
N LEU A 174 12.79 5.40 -0.94
CA LEU A 174 13.93 5.35 -1.86
C LEU A 174 14.31 3.87 -2.10
N PRO A 175 14.73 3.50 -3.32
CA PRO A 175 15.30 2.18 -3.57
C PRO A 175 16.40 1.89 -2.55
N ARG A 176 16.34 0.72 -1.91
CA ARG A 176 17.37 0.29 -0.98
C ARG A 176 18.59 -0.14 -1.76
N THR A 177 19.76 0.37 -1.41
CA THR A 177 21.04 -0.13 -1.90
C THR A 177 21.37 -1.46 -1.22
N LEU A 178 22.04 -2.36 -1.93
CA LEU A 178 22.53 -3.60 -1.33
C LEU A 178 23.57 -3.30 -0.25
N SER A 179 23.45 -3.94 0.90
CA SER A 179 24.51 -3.96 1.91
C SER A 179 25.70 -4.80 1.44
N ARG A 180 26.86 -4.62 2.07
CA ARG A 180 28.06 -5.41 1.74
C ARG A 180 27.83 -6.92 1.87
N ARG A 181 27.04 -7.35 2.86
CA ARG A 181 26.70 -8.78 3.06
C ARG A 181 25.80 -9.31 1.95
N GLU A 182 24.79 -8.54 1.56
CA GLU A 182 23.90 -8.91 0.45
C GLU A 182 24.65 -8.95 -0.87
N LEU A 183 25.58 -8.03 -1.10
CA LEU A 183 26.44 -8.03 -2.28
C LEU A 183 27.29 -9.31 -2.37
N THR A 184 27.95 -9.70 -1.27
CA THR A 184 28.70 -10.95 -1.20
C THR A 184 27.81 -12.15 -1.48
N SER A 185 26.62 -12.19 -0.87
CA SER A 185 25.66 -13.29 -1.06
C SER A 185 25.18 -13.40 -2.52
N VAL A 186 24.96 -12.28 -3.20
CA VAL A 186 24.57 -12.26 -4.63
C VAL A 186 25.70 -12.81 -5.51
N ILE A 187 26.94 -12.41 -5.24
CA ILE A 187 28.11 -12.89 -5.99
C ILE A 187 28.31 -14.40 -5.77
N GLU A 188 28.19 -14.88 -4.53
CA GLU A 188 28.30 -16.30 -4.20
C GLU A 188 27.20 -17.12 -4.89
N ALA A 189 25.94 -16.67 -4.80
CA ALA A 189 24.83 -17.34 -5.46
C ALA A 189 24.98 -17.39 -6.99
N ALA A 190 25.53 -16.34 -7.60
CA ALA A 190 25.80 -16.30 -9.03
C ALA A 190 26.89 -17.30 -9.44
N ASN A 191 27.93 -17.47 -8.60
CA ASN A 191 29.01 -18.43 -8.85
C ASN A 191 28.60 -19.89 -8.65
N THR A 192 27.65 -20.17 -7.76
CA THR A 192 27.11 -21.52 -7.53
C THR A 192 25.95 -21.87 -8.47
N SER A 193 25.51 -20.92 -9.31
CA SER A 193 24.43 -21.17 -10.26
C SER A 193 24.82 -22.22 -11.31
N GLU A 194 23.89 -23.12 -11.63
CA GLU A 194 24.04 -24.06 -12.76
C GLU A 194 24.18 -23.32 -14.11
N ASN A 195 23.68 -22.08 -14.18
CA ASN A 195 23.78 -21.27 -15.37
C ASN A 195 25.07 -20.43 -15.34
N ALA A 196 26.05 -20.84 -16.13
CA ALA A 196 27.33 -20.12 -16.29
C ALA A 196 27.19 -18.65 -16.77
N ILE A 197 26.03 -18.24 -17.29
CA ILE A 197 25.76 -16.83 -17.63
C ILE A 197 25.60 -15.98 -16.38
N ALA A 198 25.08 -16.54 -15.29
CA ALA A 198 24.71 -15.80 -14.08
C ALA A 198 25.93 -15.12 -13.43
N SER A 199 27.04 -15.86 -13.28
CA SER A 199 28.28 -15.33 -12.72
C SER A 199 28.83 -14.16 -13.54
N VAL A 200 28.83 -14.29 -14.88
CA VAL A 200 29.31 -13.25 -15.80
C VAL A 200 28.44 -12.01 -15.76
N VAL A 201 27.12 -12.17 -15.86
CA VAL A 201 26.17 -11.05 -15.86
C VAL A 201 26.27 -10.27 -14.55
N VAL A 202 26.26 -10.98 -13.42
CA VAL A 202 26.34 -10.34 -12.10
C VAL A 202 27.69 -9.62 -11.94
N THR A 203 28.79 -10.26 -12.30
CA THR A 203 30.13 -9.67 -12.16
C THR A 203 30.27 -8.42 -13.03
N VAL A 204 29.91 -8.49 -14.31
CA VAL A 204 29.99 -7.35 -15.25
C VAL A 204 29.08 -6.21 -14.79
N LEU A 205 27.83 -6.48 -14.40
CA LEU A 205 26.90 -5.44 -13.95
C LEU A 205 27.39 -4.72 -12.68
N LEU A 206 27.93 -5.47 -11.73
CA LEU A 206 28.43 -4.91 -10.47
C LEU A 206 29.71 -4.09 -10.67
N ASP A 207 30.56 -4.48 -11.61
CA ASP A 207 31.85 -3.85 -11.84
C ASP A 207 31.75 -2.63 -12.78
N THR A 208 30.96 -2.73 -13.85
CA THR A 208 30.84 -1.69 -14.88
C THR A 208 29.66 -0.73 -14.66
N GLY A 209 28.66 -1.14 -13.87
CA GLY A 209 27.43 -0.37 -13.70
C GLY A 209 26.59 -0.23 -14.98
N MET A 210 26.79 -1.13 -15.96
CA MET A 210 25.97 -1.17 -17.18
C MET A 210 24.50 -1.43 -16.86
N ARG A 211 23.60 -0.97 -17.73
CA ARG A 211 22.19 -1.34 -17.69
C ARG A 211 22.01 -2.76 -18.22
N VAL A 212 20.97 -3.46 -17.78
CA VAL A 212 20.63 -4.81 -18.27
C VAL A 212 20.48 -4.84 -19.80
N SER A 213 19.80 -3.84 -20.37
CA SER A 213 19.66 -3.72 -21.82
C SER A 213 21.00 -3.53 -22.55
N GLU A 214 21.95 -2.83 -21.92
CA GLU A 214 23.26 -2.56 -22.51
C GLU A 214 24.14 -3.81 -22.51
N ILE A 215 24.15 -4.59 -21.43
CA ILE A 215 24.92 -5.84 -21.36
C ILE A 215 24.34 -6.91 -22.29
N CYS A 216 23.01 -7.01 -22.42
CA CYS A 216 22.35 -7.92 -23.36
C CYS A 216 22.65 -7.59 -24.83
N ASN A 217 22.87 -6.31 -25.14
CA ASN A 217 23.15 -5.85 -26.50
C ASN A 217 24.65 -5.84 -26.86
N LEU A 218 25.54 -6.13 -25.91
CA LEU A 218 26.98 -6.12 -26.15
C LEU A 218 27.43 -7.21 -27.13
N ASN A 219 28.34 -6.89 -28.04
CA ASN A 219 29.01 -7.86 -28.91
C ASN A 219 30.41 -8.22 -28.39
N LEU A 220 30.98 -9.33 -28.86
CA LEU A 220 32.36 -9.69 -28.54
C LEU A 220 33.36 -8.65 -29.04
N ALA A 221 33.13 -8.04 -30.21
CA ALA A 221 33.98 -7.00 -30.76
C ALA A 221 33.98 -5.70 -29.93
N ASP A 222 33.01 -5.53 -29.03
CA ASP A 222 32.91 -4.37 -28.16
C ASP A 222 33.74 -4.53 -26.88
N LEU A 223 34.29 -5.73 -26.62
CA LEU A 223 35.10 -6.07 -25.45
C LEU A 223 36.60 -6.04 -25.78
N GLU A 224 37.34 -5.14 -25.13
CA GLU A 224 38.79 -5.06 -25.22
C GLU A 224 39.43 -5.68 -23.97
N MET A 225 39.89 -6.93 -24.11
CA MET A 225 40.37 -7.74 -22.99
C MET A 225 41.78 -7.38 -22.51
N GLU A 226 42.59 -6.74 -23.36
CA GLU A 226 43.92 -6.23 -22.97
C GLU A 226 43.80 -4.86 -22.30
N GLY A 227 43.00 -3.98 -22.88
CA GLY A 227 42.72 -2.64 -22.36
C GLY A 227 41.68 -2.58 -21.23
N LEU A 228 41.16 -3.72 -20.78
CA LEU A 228 40.18 -3.88 -19.69
C LEU A 228 38.97 -2.92 -19.80
N HIS A 229 38.40 -2.82 -21.00
CA HIS A 229 37.27 -1.93 -21.23
C HIS A 229 36.26 -2.49 -22.23
N ALA A 230 35.02 -2.01 -22.13
CA ALA A 230 33.93 -2.35 -23.03
C ALA A 230 33.33 -1.09 -23.65
N LYS A 231 33.01 -1.14 -24.94
CA LYS A 231 32.30 -0.07 -25.66
C LYS A 231 30.80 -0.31 -25.56
N VAL A 232 30.09 0.62 -24.92
CA VAL A 232 28.62 0.56 -24.80
C VAL A 232 28.02 1.45 -25.88
N LEU A 233 27.42 0.83 -26.89
CA LEU A 233 26.76 1.50 -28.00
C LEU A 233 25.30 1.83 -27.66
N GLY A 234 24.82 3.01 -28.03
CA GLY A 234 23.40 3.37 -27.90
C GLY A 234 22.92 3.55 -26.46
N GLY A 235 23.77 4.09 -25.58
CA GLY A 235 23.38 4.45 -24.21
C GLY A 235 22.24 5.48 -24.17
N LYS A 236 21.64 5.72 -22.99
CA LYS A 236 20.52 6.69 -22.83
C LYS A 236 20.83 8.03 -23.53
N GLY A 237 20.02 8.37 -24.54
CA GLY A 237 20.19 9.57 -25.37
C GLY A 237 21.12 9.39 -26.58
N ASP A 238 21.33 8.14 -27.02
CA ASP A 238 22.15 7.75 -28.17
C ASP A 238 23.62 8.17 -28.02
N LYS A 239 24.15 8.01 -26.80
CA LYS A 239 25.55 8.34 -26.48
C LYS A 239 26.35 7.08 -26.22
N ASP A 240 27.37 6.90 -27.03
CA ASP A 240 28.36 5.86 -26.86
C ASP A 240 29.31 6.22 -25.71
N ARG A 241 29.74 5.22 -24.95
CA ARG A 241 30.71 5.39 -23.87
C ARG A 241 31.58 4.16 -23.70
N ILE A 242 32.77 4.37 -23.15
CA ILE A 242 33.64 3.30 -22.70
C ILE A 242 33.40 3.08 -21.21
N VAL A 243 33.23 1.82 -20.81
CA VAL A 243 33.21 1.41 -19.41
C VAL A 243 34.45 0.56 -19.12
N LEU A 244 35.09 0.80 -17.98
CA LEU A 244 36.22 0.00 -17.53
C LEU A 244 35.72 -1.18 -16.71
N PHE A 245 36.44 -2.28 -16.77
CA PHE A 245 36.22 -3.42 -15.89
C PHE A 245 37.55 -3.87 -15.27
N THR A 246 37.46 -4.70 -14.24
CA THR A 246 38.60 -5.19 -13.46
C THR A 246 39.14 -6.50 -14.02
N GLN A 247 40.35 -6.86 -13.59
CA GLN A 247 40.96 -8.15 -13.91
C GLN A 247 40.08 -9.34 -13.50
N ARG A 248 39.33 -9.22 -12.41
CA ARG A 248 38.36 -10.23 -11.97
C ARG A 248 37.25 -10.44 -12.98
N THR A 249 36.74 -9.36 -13.56
CA THR A 249 35.71 -9.42 -14.60
C THR A 249 36.26 -10.07 -15.86
N LYS A 250 37.50 -9.75 -16.24
CA LYS A 250 38.21 -10.44 -17.33
C LYS A 250 38.28 -11.95 -17.12
N GLU A 251 38.73 -12.40 -15.95
CA GLU A 251 38.82 -13.83 -15.62
C GLU A 251 37.44 -14.52 -15.70
N CYS A 252 36.39 -13.84 -15.26
CA CYS A 252 35.02 -14.35 -15.35
C CYS A 252 34.54 -14.46 -16.80
N ILE A 253 34.87 -13.47 -17.64
CA ILE A 253 34.58 -13.50 -19.09
C ILE A 253 35.34 -14.64 -19.75
N ASP A 254 36.66 -14.77 -19.49
CA ASP A 254 37.52 -15.82 -20.06
C ASP A 254 37.02 -17.22 -19.70
N ALA A 255 36.54 -17.43 -18.47
CA ALA A 255 35.94 -18.69 -18.06
C ALA A 255 34.63 -19.02 -18.81
N TYR A 256 33.89 -18.00 -19.25
CA TYR A 256 32.63 -18.16 -19.97
C TYR A 256 32.79 -18.33 -21.48
N LEU A 257 33.83 -17.76 -22.09
CA LEU A 257 34.05 -17.84 -23.55
C LEU A 257 34.01 -19.27 -24.12
N PRO A 258 34.63 -20.30 -23.49
CA PRO A 258 34.51 -21.69 -23.96
C PRO A 258 33.07 -22.22 -23.98
N ILE A 259 32.27 -21.83 -22.99
CA ILE A 259 30.85 -22.21 -22.86
C ILE A 259 30.01 -21.49 -23.92
N ARG A 260 30.33 -20.23 -24.20
CA ARG A 260 29.72 -19.48 -25.31
C ARG A 260 29.99 -20.19 -26.63
N THR A 261 31.24 -20.56 -26.90
CA THR A 261 31.66 -21.24 -28.14
C THR A 261 30.92 -22.56 -28.34
N SER A 262 30.68 -23.35 -27.28
CA SER A 262 29.92 -24.61 -27.38
C SER A 262 28.42 -24.41 -27.64
N ARG A 263 27.88 -23.22 -27.36
CA ARG A 263 26.47 -22.84 -27.62
C ARG A 263 26.27 -22.12 -28.94
N LEU A 264 27.35 -21.79 -29.64
CA LEU A 264 27.31 -21.04 -30.89
C LEU A 264 26.69 -21.91 -31.99
N ARG A 265 25.62 -21.41 -32.63
CA ARG A 265 24.90 -22.11 -33.70
C ARG A 265 25.03 -21.43 -35.06
N GLU A 266 25.27 -20.13 -35.07
CA GLU A 266 25.41 -19.26 -36.25
C GLU A 266 26.55 -18.24 -35.99
N ASP A 267 26.90 -17.40 -36.96
CA ASP A 267 27.89 -16.31 -36.84
C ASP A 267 27.39 -15.14 -35.97
N ASP A 268 26.84 -15.46 -34.79
CA ASP A 268 26.31 -14.50 -33.82
C ASP A 268 27.46 -13.80 -33.10
N GLN A 269 27.47 -12.47 -33.23
CA GLN A 269 28.46 -11.59 -32.61
C GLN A 269 28.13 -11.27 -31.15
N ALA A 270 26.96 -11.69 -30.64
CA ALA A 270 26.52 -11.42 -29.28
C ALA A 270 27.50 -11.96 -28.24
N PHE A 271 27.80 -11.14 -27.23
CA PHE A 271 28.61 -11.55 -26.09
C PHE A 271 27.89 -12.60 -25.24
N LEU A 272 26.64 -12.35 -24.85
CA LEU A 272 25.85 -13.24 -24.01
C LEU A 272 24.84 -14.05 -24.83
N LEU A 273 24.90 -15.39 -24.70
CA LEU A 273 24.01 -16.33 -25.36
C LEU A 273 23.22 -17.13 -24.32
N ASN A 274 21.93 -17.32 -24.57
CA ASN A 274 21.08 -18.19 -23.76
C ASN A 274 21.40 -19.69 -24.00
N SER A 275 20.73 -20.58 -23.26
CA SER A 275 20.91 -22.03 -23.41
C SER A 275 20.54 -22.57 -24.80
N ALA A 276 19.75 -21.84 -25.58
CA ALA A 276 19.39 -22.18 -26.95
C ALA A 276 20.37 -21.61 -28.01
N GLY A 277 21.42 -20.91 -27.59
CA GLY A 277 22.42 -20.33 -28.49
C GLY A 277 22.01 -19.01 -29.15
N ARG A 278 20.97 -18.33 -28.64
CA ARG A 278 20.52 -17.00 -29.13
C ARG A 278 20.96 -15.90 -28.17
N ARG A 279 21.09 -14.66 -28.67
CA ARG A 279 21.32 -13.47 -27.84
C ARG A 279 20.40 -13.42 -26.61
N LEU A 280 20.99 -13.11 -25.46
CA LEU A 280 20.28 -12.91 -24.21
C LEU A 280 19.39 -11.65 -24.29
N GLN A 281 18.12 -11.78 -23.93
CA GLN A 281 17.16 -10.65 -23.93
C GLN A 281 16.99 -10.06 -22.51
N PRO A 282 16.69 -8.76 -22.38
CA PRO A 282 16.49 -8.08 -21.09
C PRO A 282 15.23 -8.53 -20.33
#